data_AF-A0A7V9CLW3-F1
#
_entry.id   AF-A0A7V9CLW3-F1
#
_cell.length_a   1.000
_cell.length_b   1.000
_cell.length_c   1.000
_cell.angle_alpha   90.00
_cell.angle_beta   90.00
_cell.angle_gamma   90.00
#
_symmetry.space_group_name_H-M   'P 1'
#
loop_
_entity.id
_entity.type
_entity.pdbx_description
1 polymer ?
#
loop_
_entity_poly.entity_id
_entity_poly.type
_entity_poly.pdbx_seq_one_letter_code
_entity_poly.pdbx_strand_id
1 'polypeptide(L)'
;VVDDVARQYSGALRNSCQSHGGSWEFLDRLVDRLRTYDTRWGYNGKRGNASDPSHDIVAYNFGAGPDNGTTNVYIIDVIVGHCGSNPASAWIDQTQATANSGTIGRWTGRGRF
;
A
#
# COMPACT_ATOMS: atom_id res chain seq x y z
N VAL A 1 -6.41 -2.72 12.04
CA VAL A 1 -5.14 -3.39 11.64
C VAL A 1 -4.01 -2.39 11.48
N VAL A 2 -4.14 -1.38 10.61
CA VAL A 2 -3.08 -0.39 10.35
C VAL A 2 -2.57 0.32 11.61
N ASP A 3 -3.46 0.77 12.50
CA ASP A 3 -3.07 1.46 13.75
C ASP A 3 -2.32 0.55 14.73
N ASP A 4 -2.62 -0.75 14.73
CA ASP A 4 -1.92 -1.73 15.56
C ASP A 4 -0.48 -1.94 15.04
N VAL A 5 -0.32 -2.10 13.73
CA VAL A 5 0.99 -2.19 13.08
C VAL A 5 1.79 -0.89 13.29
N ALA A 6 1.17 0.28 13.15
CA ALA A 6 1.82 1.57 13.40
C ALA A 6 2.28 1.75 14.85
N ARG A 7 1.51 1.25 15.82
CA ARG A 7 1.89 1.27 17.23
C ARG A 7 3.08 0.35 17.51
N GLN A 8 3.06 -0.86 16.96
CA GLN A 8 4.12 -1.87 17.14
C GLN A 8 5.41 -1.48 16.41
N TYR A 9 5.31 -0.86 15.24
CA TYR A 9 6.41 -0.54 14.35
C TYR A 9 6.50 0.96 14.03
N SER A 10 6.35 1.81 15.06
CA SER A 10 6.32 3.27 14.89
C SER A 10 7.62 3.84 14.27
N GLY A 11 8.77 3.22 14.56
CA GLY A 11 10.04 3.55 13.91
C GLY A 11 10.03 3.28 12.41
N ALA A 12 9.46 2.16 11.98
CA ALA A 12 9.32 1.82 10.56
C ALA A 12 8.38 2.80 9.83
N LEU A 13 7.27 3.20 10.48
CA LEU A 13 6.37 4.22 9.94
C LEU A 13 7.07 5.58 9.77
N ARG A 14 7.81 6.03 10.79
CA ARG A 14 8.60 7.27 10.72
C ARG A 14 9.68 7.21 9.64
N ASN A 15 10.30 6.06 9.44
CA ASN A 15 11.33 5.82 8.44
C ASN A 15 10.78 5.25 7.12
N SER A 16 9.51 5.47 6.79
CA SER A 16 8.86 4.86 5.62
C SER A 16 9.12 5.60 4.30
N CYS A 17 9.76 6.78 4.32
CA CYS A 17 9.96 7.59 3.13
C CYS A 17 11.25 7.24 2.39
N GLN A 18 11.14 6.47 1.30
CA GLN A 18 12.26 5.94 0.53
C GLN A 18 13.06 7.05 -0.17
N SER A 19 12.42 8.14 -0.61
CA SER A 19 13.14 9.29 -1.20
C SER A 19 14.01 10.04 -0.18
N HIS A 20 13.80 9.83 1.12
CA HIS A 20 14.63 10.37 2.20
C HIS A 20 15.54 9.31 2.83
N GLY A 21 15.78 8.18 2.15
CA GLY A 21 16.61 7.08 2.66
C GLY A 21 15.89 6.11 3.59
N GLY A 22 14.56 6.21 3.70
CA GLY A 22 13.71 5.28 4.43
C GLY A 22 13.56 3.92 3.74
N SER A 23 12.70 3.07 4.31
CA SER A 23 12.56 1.67 3.92
C SER A 23 11.12 1.23 3.68
N TRP A 24 10.94 0.06 3.09
CA TRP A 24 9.64 -0.60 2.88
C TRP A 24 9.07 -1.26 4.13
N GLU A 25 9.82 -1.28 5.24
CA GLU A 25 9.51 -2.13 6.39
C GLU A 25 8.07 -1.96 6.88
N PHE A 26 7.59 -0.72 7.03
CA PHE A 26 6.23 -0.49 7.51
C PHE A 26 5.17 -1.10 6.61
N LEU A 27 5.28 -0.84 5.30
CA LEU A 27 4.34 -1.36 4.30
C LEU A 27 4.41 -2.89 4.22
N ASP A 28 5.60 -3.46 4.38
CA ASP A 28 5.82 -4.90 4.41
C ASP A 28 5.14 -5.58 5.60
N ARG A 29 5.35 -5.03 6.80
CA ARG A 29 4.70 -5.52 8.02
C ARG A 29 3.18 -5.42 7.93
N LEU A 30 2.68 -4.33 7.34
CA LEU A 30 1.25 -4.15 7.15
C LEU A 30 0.67 -5.15 6.16
N VAL A 31 1.29 -5.32 4.98
CA VAL A 31 0.86 -6.29 3.99
C VAL A 31 0.90 -7.71 4.57
N ASP A 32 1.97 -8.08 5.28
CA ASP A 32 2.06 -9.39 5.94
C ASP A 32 0.91 -9.61 6.93
N ARG A 33 0.60 -8.61 7.76
CA ARG A 33 -0.52 -8.68 8.71
C ARG A 33 -1.88 -8.71 8.01
N LEU A 34 -2.08 -7.97 6.93
CA LEU A 34 -3.33 -8.02 6.16
C LEU A 34 -3.50 -9.39 5.48
N ARG A 35 -2.40 -9.97 4.98
CA ARG A 35 -2.39 -11.29 4.33
C ARG A 35 -2.68 -12.46 5.28
N THR A 36 -2.55 -12.28 6.60
CA THR A 36 -3.06 -13.29 7.54
C THR A 36 -4.58 -13.37 7.60
N TYR A 37 -5.29 -12.33 7.11
CA TYR A 37 -6.74 -12.32 7.00
C TYR A 37 -7.21 -12.68 5.59
N ASP A 38 -6.54 -12.17 4.56
CA ASP A 38 -6.87 -12.46 3.16
C ASP A 38 -5.64 -12.32 2.27
N THR A 39 -5.31 -13.34 1.49
CA THR A 39 -4.12 -13.35 0.64
C THR A 39 -4.22 -12.44 -0.60
N ARG A 40 -5.36 -11.78 -0.82
CA ARG A 40 -5.56 -10.83 -1.93
C ARG A 40 -4.94 -9.44 -1.69
N TRP A 41 -4.45 -9.17 -0.48
CA TRP A 41 -3.71 -7.95 -0.18
C TRP A 41 -2.30 -7.97 -0.77
N GLY A 42 -1.89 -6.85 -1.35
CA GLY A 42 -0.57 -6.61 -1.92
C GLY A 42 -0.25 -5.12 -2.01
N TYR A 43 0.66 -4.76 -2.91
CA TYR A 43 1.10 -3.39 -3.11
C TYR A 43 0.40 -2.76 -4.31
N ASN A 44 0.25 -1.44 -4.30
CA ASN A 44 -0.34 -0.70 -5.41
C ASN A 44 0.75 -0.16 -6.36
N GLY A 45 0.83 -0.66 -7.58
CA GLY A 45 1.53 -0.02 -8.70
C GLY A 45 0.81 1.26 -9.14
N LYS A 46 1.44 2.42 -8.96
CA LYS A 46 0.84 3.73 -9.29
C LYS A 46 0.63 3.85 -10.80
N ARG A 47 -0.48 4.49 -11.22
CA ARG A 47 -0.80 4.72 -12.65
C ARG A 47 -0.81 3.44 -13.48
N GLY A 48 -1.21 2.33 -12.87
CA GLY A 48 -1.21 1.01 -13.50
C GLY A 48 0.18 0.39 -13.70
N ASN A 49 1.26 0.98 -13.18
CA ASN A 49 2.62 0.48 -13.35
C ASN A 49 3.06 -0.37 -12.15
N ALA A 50 3.06 -1.70 -12.31
CA ALA A 50 3.49 -2.64 -11.26
C ALA A 50 4.99 -2.54 -10.89
N SER A 51 5.81 -1.95 -11.76
CA SER A 51 7.24 -1.71 -11.52
C SER A 51 7.50 -0.40 -10.77
N ASP A 52 6.46 0.37 -10.45
CA ASP A 52 6.52 1.63 -9.70
C ASP A 52 5.49 1.62 -8.54
N PRO A 53 5.73 0.80 -7.50
CA PRO A 53 4.78 0.65 -6.40
C PRO A 53 4.72 1.88 -5.51
N SER A 54 3.54 2.15 -4.96
CA SER A 54 3.28 3.15 -3.94
C SER A 54 4.01 2.85 -2.66
N HIS A 55 4.47 3.90 -1.99
CA HIS A 55 5.22 3.81 -0.75
C HIS A 55 4.33 3.93 0.50
N ASP A 56 3.06 4.26 0.29
CA ASP A 56 2.05 4.69 1.25
C ASP A 56 0.67 4.06 0.98
N ILE A 57 0.51 3.27 -0.09
CA ILE A 57 -0.76 2.68 -0.50
C ILE A 57 -0.62 1.17 -0.68
N VAL A 58 -1.58 0.43 -0.14
CA VAL A 58 -1.77 -1.02 -0.39
C VAL A 58 -2.92 -1.26 -1.37
N ALA A 59 -2.87 -2.39 -2.06
CA ALA A 59 -3.92 -2.80 -2.99
C ALA A 59 -4.62 -4.07 -2.50
N TYR A 60 -5.93 -4.16 -2.69
CA TYR A 60 -6.70 -5.38 -2.49
C TYR A 60 -7.38 -5.80 -3.79
N ASN A 61 -7.09 -7.00 -4.28
CA ASN A 61 -7.80 -7.56 -5.43
C ASN A 61 -9.23 -7.94 -5.04
N PHE A 62 -10.23 -7.22 -5.55
CA PHE A 62 -11.64 -7.56 -5.33
C PHE A 62 -12.19 -8.53 -6.40
N GLY A 63 -11.40 -8.79 -7.46
CA GLY A 63 -11.78 -9.71 -8.53
C GLY A 63 -11.64 -11.18 -8.17
N ALA A 64 -12.18 -12.03 -9.03
CA ALA A 64 -12.07 -13.50 -8.91
C ALA A 64 -10.82 -14.09 -9.60
N GLY A 65 -10.08 -13.27 -10.35
CA GLY A 65 -8.88 -13.69 -11.07
C GLY A 65 -7.58 -13.60 -10.24
N PRO A 66 -6.44 -13.99 -10.83
CA PRO A 66 -5.14 -13.88 -10.17
C PRO A 66 -4.83 -12.46 -9.69
N ASP A 67 -4.14 -12.36 -8.55
CA ASP A 67 -3.77 -11.07 -7.98
C ASP A 67 -2.73 -10.34 -8.84
N ASN A 68 -1.69 -11.05 -9.28
CA ASN A 68 -0.54 -10.42 -9.92
C ASN A 68 -0.92 -9.67 -11.20
N GLY A 69 -0.70 -8.34 -11.21
CA GLY A 69 -0.94 -7.48 -12.36
C GLY A 69 -2.39 -7.08 -12.61
N THR A 70 -3.35 -7.53 -11.80
CA THR A 70 -4.75 -7.11 -11.94
C THR A 70 -4.93 -5.62 -11.65
N THR A 71 -5.88 -4.99 -12.35
CA THR A 71 -6.34 -3.63 -12.07
C THR A 71 -7.66 -3.57 -11.32
N ASN A 72 -8.26 -4.74 -11.02
CA ASN A 72 -9.47 -4.86 -10.20
C ASN A 72 -9.10 -4.75 -8.72
N VAL A 73 -8.68 -3.54 -8.31
CA VAL A 73 -8.17 -3.29 -6.97
C VAL A 73 -8.92 -2.17 -6.24
N TYR A 74 -9.09 -2.35 -4.93
CA TYR A 74 -9.22 -1.20 -4.03
C TYR A 74 -7.83 -0.65 -3.74
N ILE A 75 -7.73 0.68 -3.69
CA ILE A 75 -6.50 1.45 -3.51
C ILE A 75 -6.61 2.16 -2.15
N ILE A 76 -5.92 1.64 -1.14
CA ILE A 76 -6.05 2.12 0.24
C ILE A 76 -4.77 2.83 0.66
N ASP A 77 -4.86 4.14 0.88
CA ASP A 77 -3.81 4.93 1.50
C ASP A 77 -3.76 4.64 3.01
N VAL A 78 -2.59 4.19 3.44
CA VAL A 78 -2.31 3.70 4.78
C VAL A 78 -1.31 4.58 5.55
N ILE A 79 -0.77 5.61 4.90
CA ILE A 79 0.13 6.59 5.51
C ILE A 79 -0.24 8.00 5.07
N VAL A 80 -0.90 8.77 5.95
CA VAL A 80 -1.10 10.20 5.71
C VAL A 80 0.18 10.98 6.00
N GLY A 81 0.44 12.02 5.21
CA GLY A 81 1.63 12.86 5.39
C GLY A 81 2.94 12.12 5.10
N HIS A 82 2.92 11.09 4.24
CA HIS A 82 4.11 10.36 3.83
C HIS A 82 5.20 11.32 3.33
N CYS A 83 6.46 11.05 3.72
CA CYS A 83 7.62 11.92 3.51
C CYS A 83 7.58 13.32 4.17
N GLY A 84 6.50 13.67 4.87
CA GLY A 84 6.42 14.87 5.72
C GLY A 84 7.12 14.69 7.06
N SER A 85 7.04 15.73 7.91
CA SER A 85 7.67 15.73 9.25
C SER A 85 6.99 14.82 10.27
N ASN A 86 5.74 14.41 10.02
CA ASN A 86 4.97 13.57 10.93
C ASN A 86 4.04 12.61 10.17
N PRO A 87 4.58 11.55 9.53
CA PRO A 87 3.75 10.53 8.91
C PRO A 87 2.94 9.78 9.97
N ALA A 88 1.68 9.48 9.67
CA ALA A 88 0.76 8.79 10.58
C ALA A 88 0.01 7.67 9.85
N SER A 89 -0.46 6.66 10.59
CA SER A 89 -1.33 5.64 10.02
C SER A 89 -2.63 6.24 9.50
N ALA A 90 -3.14 5.67 8.42
CA ALA A 90 -4.41 6.04 7.81
C ALA A 90 -5.14 4.80 7.28
N TRP A 91 -6.41 4.98 6.92
CA TRP A 91 -7.16 4.02 6.12
C TRP A 91 -8.13 4.79 5.23
N ILE A 92 -7.62 5.26 4.10
CA ILE A 92 -8.36 6.13 3.18
C ILE A 92 -8.52 5.41 1.85
N ASP A 93 -9.76 5.15 1.45
CA ASP A 93 -10.06 4.58 0.15
C ASP A 93 -9.88 5.65 -0.95
N GLN A 94 -8.83 5.51 -1.74
CA GLN A 94 -8.46 6.37 -2.86
C GLN A 94 -8.93 5.81 -4.20
N THR A 95 -9.71 4.72 -4.24
CA THR A 95 -10.09 4.03 -5.47
C THR A 95 -10.83 4.96 -6.43
N GLN A 96 -11.90 5.63 -5.94
CA GLN A 96 -12.68 6.55 -6.78
C GLN A 96 -11.91 7.82 -7.12
N ALA A 97 -11.15 8.39 -6.18
CA ALA A 97 -10.33 9.57 -6.44
C ALA A 97 -9.28 9.30 -7.53
N THR A 98 -8.63 8.13 -7.48
CA THR A 98 -7.67 7.68 -8.50
C THR A 98 -8.35 7.55 -9.86
N ALA A 99 -9.51 6.90 -9.93
CA ALA A 99 -10.28 6.77 -11.17
C ALA A 99 -10.71 8.14 -11.73
N ASN A 100 -11.20 9.04 -10.88
CA ASN A 100 -11.59 10.40 -11.27
C ASN A 100 -10.43 11.22 -11.84
N SER A 101 -9.21 10.96 -11.37
CA SER A 101 -7.98 11.58 -11.90
C SER A 101 -7.46 10.94 -13.19
N GLY A 102 -8.19 9.97 -13.77
CA GLY A 102 -7.84 9.32 -15.03
C GLY A 102 -6.72 8.28 -14.92
N THR A 103 -6.45 7.78 -13.71
CA THR A 103 -5.43 6.76 -13.43
C THR A 103 -6.07 5.53 -12.79
N ILE A 104 -5.30 4.46 -12.64
CA ILE A 104 -5.71 3.19 -12.05
C ILE A 104 -4.62 2.64 -11.13
N GLY A 105 -5.00 1.75 -10.22
CA GLY A 105 -4.06 0.92 -9.47
C GLY A 105 -3.74 -0.36 -10.22
N ARG A 106 -2.56 -0.94 -9.97
CA ARG A 106 -2.24 -2.29 -10.41
C ARG A 106 -1.63 -3.06 -9.26
N TRP A 107 -2.21 -4.20 -8.93
CA TRP A 107 -1.68 -5.03 -7.89
C TRP A 107 -0.27 -5.55 -8.25
N THR A 108 0.64 -5.57 -7.28
CA THR A 108 1.96 -6.22 -7.39
C THR A 108 2.34 -6.87 -6.06
N GLY A 109 3.03 -8.02 -6.12
CA GLY A 109 3.61 -8.69 -4.95
C GLY A 109 4.97 -8.11 -4.54
N ARG A 110 5.53 -7.18 -5.34
CA ARG A 110 6.86 -6.58 -5.14
C ARG A 110 7.98 -7.63 -4.93
N GLY A 111 7.81 -8.81 -5.53
CA GLY A 111 8.75 -9.94 -5.44
C GLY A 111 8.75 -10.70 -4.10
N ARG A 112 7.76 -10.47 -3.22
CA ARG A 112 7.71 -11.10 -1.89
C ARG A 112 6.92 -12.41 -1.84
N PHE A 113 6.10 -12.71 -2.85
CA PHE A 113 5.23 -13.89 -2.91
C PHE A 113 4.75 -14.15 -4.35
#